data_AF-A0A9E4Z0I5-F1
#
_entry.id   AF-A0A9E4Z0I5-F1
#
_cell.length_a   1.000
_cell.length_b   1.000
_cell.length_c   1.000
_cell.angle_alpha   90.00
_cell.angle_beta   90.00
_cell.angle_gamma   90.00
#
_symmetry.space_group_name_H-M   'P 1'
#
loop_
_entity.id
_entity.type
_entity.pdbx_description
1 polymer ?
#
loop_
_entity_poly.entity_id
_entity_poly.type
_entity_poly.pdbx_seq_one_letter_code
_entity_poly.pdbx_strand_id
1 'polypeptide(L)' 'MAIVESRRLADGPVIQRTVEALTARGMEAVLVPSGQAAMEKLLEMVPEGSEIFDSTSETLDSIGFSEYVKSN' A
#
# COMPACT_ATOMS: atom_id res chain seq x y z
N MET A 1 24.01 17.01 0.21
CA MET A 1 22.97 16.51 1.13
C MET A 1 22.86 15.01 0.86
N ALA A 2 23.33 14.16 1.77
CA ALA A 2 23.27 12.72 1.57
C ALA A 2 21.83 12.26 1.82
N ILE A 3 21.19 11.70 0.81
CA ILE A 3 19.91 11.00 0.95
C ILE A 3 20.23 9.73 1.73
N VAL A 4 19.86 9.70 3.00
CA VAL A 4 19.93 8.48 3.79
C VAL A 4 18.75 7.62 3.34
N GLU A 5 18.99 6.67 2.44
CA GLU A 5 18.01 5.59 2.24
C GLU A 5 17.86 4.83 3.56
N SER A 6 16.71 4.99 4.21
CA SER A 6 16.34 4.21 5.39
C SER A 6 16.00 2.78 4.98
N ARG A 7 17.02 1.96 4.71
CA ARG A 7 16.88 0.51 4.49
C ARG A 7 16.60 -0.28 5.78
N ARG A 8 16.29 0.40 6.89
CA ARG A 8 15.93 -0.26 8.14
C ARG A 8 14.43 -0.53 8.12
N LEU A 9 14.06 -1.81 8.08
CA LEU A 9 12.68 -2.23 8.28
C LEU A 9 12.18 -1.71 9.64
N ALA A 10 10.96 -1.18 9.66
CA ALA A 10 10.30 -0.81 10.89
C ALA A 10 10.07 -2.07 11.75
N ASP A 11 10.20 -1.92 13.07
CA ASP A 11 9.83 -2.99 13.98
C ASP A 11 8.29 -3.10 14.12
N GLY A 12 7.81 -4.26 14.56
CA GLY A 12 6.38 -4.50 14.74
C GLY A 12 5.67 -3.45 15.61
N PRO A 13 6.24 -3.02 16.76
CA PRO A 13 5.66 -1.96 17.58
C PRO A 13 5.51 -0.62 16.85
N VAL A 14 6.50 -0.21 16.03
CA VAL A 14 6.40 1.02 15.22
C VAL A 14 5.27 0.91 14.20
N ILE A 15 5.15 -0.25 13.53
CA ILE A 15 4.07 -0.49 12.56
C ILE A 15 2.71 -0.39 13.25
N GLN A 16 2.53 -1.06 14.39
CA GLN A 16 1.26 -1.07 15.12
C GLN A 16 0.84 0.34 15.58
N ARG A 17 1.77 1.12 16.16
CA ARG A 17 1.50 2.52 16.52
C ARG A 17 1.12 3.38 15.31
N THR A 18 1.67 3.06 14.15
CA THR A 18 1.37 3.78 12.90
C THR A 18 -0.06 3.49 12.45
N VAL A 19 -0.48 2.22 12.48
CA VAL A 19 -1.87 1.82 12.18
C VAL A 19 -2.84 2.56 13.10
N GLU A 20 -2.61 2.51 14.42
CA GLU A 20 -3.46 3.19 15.41
C GLU A 20 -3.54 4.71 15.17
N ALA A 21 -2.41 5.34 14.85
CA ALA A 21 -2.36 6.77 14.58
C ALA A 21 -3.10 7.17 13.30
N LEU A 22 -3.09 6.34 12.26
CA LEU A 22 -3.85 6.56 11.02
C LEU A 22 -5.35 6.39 11.27
N THR A 23 -5.74 5.31 11.94
CA THR A 23 -7.15 5.03 12.26
C THR A 23 -7.76 6.12 13.12
N ALA A 24 -7.03 6.63 14.12
CA ALA A 24 -7.47 7.75 14.95
C ALA A 24 -7.72 9.06 14.15
N ARG A 25 -7.19 9.16 12.93
CA ARG A 25 -7.38 10.30 12.02
C ARG A 25 -8.42 10.04 10.92
N GLY A 26 -9.19 8.94 11.04
CA GLY A 26 -10.20 8.57 10.04
C GLY A 26 -9.61 7.95 8.77
N MET A 27 -8.34 7.52 8.80
CA MET A 27 -7.73 6.77 7.71
C MET A 27 -7.69 5.29 8.11
N GLU A 28 -8.53 4.47 7.48
CA GLU A 28 -8.47 3.02 7.68
C GLU A 28 -7.13 2.49 7.17
N ALA A 29 -6.46 1.69 8.00
CA ALA A 29 -5.15 1.12 7.69
C ALA A 29 -5.20 -0.39 7.93
N VAL A 30 -4.81 -1.16 6.91
CA VAL A 30 -4.80 -2.62 6.96
C VAL A 30 -3.35 -3.10 6.91
N LEU A 31 -2.95 -3.90 7.91
CA LEU A 31 -1.63 -4.53 7.96
C LEU A 31 -1.68 -5.91 7.32
N VAL A 32 -0.82 -6.15 6.34
CA VAL A 32 -0.69 -7.41 5.60
C VAL A 32 0.76 -7.90 5.62
N PRO A 33 1.01 -9.22 5.48
CA PRO A 33 2.35 -9.80 5.69
C PRO A 33 3.33 -9.61 4.52
N SER A 34 2.87 -9.20 3.33
CA SER A 34 3.72 -9.08 2.14
C SER A 34 3.11 -8.15 1.08
N GLY A 35 3.91 -7.78 0.07
CA GLY A 35 3.42 -7.02 -1.09
C GLY A 35 2.37 -7.77 -1.90
N GLN A 36 2.48 -9.11 -2.00
CA GLN A 36 1.45 -9.92 -2.65
C GLN A 36 0.12 -9.85 -1.89
N ALA A 37 0.15 -9.99 -0.56
CA ALA A 37 -1.06 -9.85 0.26
C ALA A 37 -1.63 -8.43 0.21
N ALA A 38 -0.80 -7.41 -0.02
CA ALA A 38 -1.25 -6.04 -0.26
C ALA A 38 -2.00 -5.90 -1.59
N MET A 39 -1.48 -6.52 -2.66
CA MET A 39 -2.14 -6.55 -3.97
C MET A 39 -3.51 -7.26 -3.90
N GLU A 40 -3.55 -8.45 -3.29
CA GLU A 40 -4.79 -9.19 -3.06
C GLU A 40 -5.81 -8.35 -2.28
N LYS A 41 -5.36 -7.70 -1.18
CA LYS A 41 -6.24 -6.88 -0.36
C LYS A 41 -6.73 -5.62 -1.08
N LEU A 42 -5.89 -5.01 -1.92
CA LEU A 42 -6.28 -3.88 -2.74
C LEU A 42 -7.39 -4.26 -3.73
N LEU A 43 -7.25 -5.39 -4.42
CA LEU A 43 -8.27 -5.86 -5.36
C LEU A 43 -9.62 -6.13 -4.70
N GLU A 44 -9.64 -6.67 -3.47
CA GLU A 44 -10.87 -6.84 -2.69
C GLU A 44 -11.60 -5.51 -2.39
N MET A 45 -10.87 -4.40 -2.34
CA MET A 45 -11.40 -3.08 -2.01
C MET A 45 -11.93 -2.33 -3.23
N VAL A 46 -11.53 -2.70 -4.46
CA VAL A 46 -11.95 -2.03 -5.68
C VAL A 46 -13.30 -2.59 -6.12
N PRO A 47 -14.38 -1.79 -6.12
CA PRO A 47 -15.69 -2.26 -6.58
C PRO A 47 -15.66 -2.59 -8.08
N GLU A 48 -16.49 -3.56 -8.48
CA GLU A 48 -16.71 -3.87 -9.89
C GLU A 48 -17.23 -2.64 -10.66
N GLY A 49 -16.73 -2.44 -11.87
CA GLY A 49 -17.09 -1.30 -12.73
C GLY A 49 -16.41 0.03 -12.37
N SER A 50 -15.43 0.03 -11.47
CA SER A 50 -14.65 1.22 -11.15
C SER A 50 -13.74 1.64 -12.30
N GLU A 51 -13.65 2.95 -12.56
CA GLU A 51 -12.58 3.52 -13.37
C GLU A 51 -11.34 3.76 -12.50
N ILE A 52 -10.21 3.19 -12.90
CA ILE A 52 -8.98 3.23 -12.11
C ILE A 52 -8.02 4.26 -12.70
N PHE A 53 -7.49 5.14 -11.84
CA PHE A 53 -6.43 6.08 -12.19
C PHE A 53 -5.25 5.88 -11.22
N ASP A 54 -4.28 5.07 -11.64
CA ASP A 54 -3.11 4.65 -10.85
C ASP A 54 -1.94 5.66 -10.88
N SER A 55 -1.99 6.65 -11.79
CA SER A 55 -0.98 7.72 -11.95
C SER A 55 0.45 7.15 -12.02
N THR A 56 1.45 7.83 -11.45
CA THR A 56 2.85 7.36 -11.39
C THR A 56 3.21 6.89 -9.98
N SER A 57 2.35 6.05 -9.38
CA SER A 57 2.55 5.56 -8.01
C SER A 57 3.57 4.42 -7.95
N GLU A 58 4.77 4.70 -7.45
CA GLU A 58 5.82 3.69 -7.25
C GLU A 58 5.38 2.55 -6.31
N THR A 59 4.48 2.84 -5.36
CA THR A 59 3.95 1.81 -4.45
C THR A 59 3.03 0.85 -5.19
N LEU A 60 2.18 1.35 -6.09
CA LEU A 60 1.31 0.50 -6.92
C LEU A 60 2.13 -0.32 -7.92
N ASP A 61 3.21 0.25 -8.47
CA ASP A 61 4.17 -0.48 -9.30
C ASP A 61 4.83 -1.62 -8.51
N SER A 62 5.27 -1.35 -7.27
CA SER A 62 5.99 -2.33 -6.45
C SER A 62 5.17 -3.57 -6.07
N ILE A 63 3.84 -3.45 -6.00
CA ILE A 63 2.93 -4.56 -5.71
C ILE A 63 2.31 -5.18 -6.98
N GLY A 64 2.63 -4.65 -8.16
CA GLY A 64 2.14 -5.13 -9.46
C GLY A 64 0.74 -4.66 -9.87
N PHE A 65 0.17 -3.67 -9.17
CA PHE A 65 -1.19 -3.19 -9.46
C PHE A 65 -1.24 -2.41 -10.78
N SER A 66 -0.25 -1.58 -11.07
CA SER A 66 -0.23 -0.78 -12.30
C SER A 66 -0.18 -1.64 -13.56
N GLU A 67 0.51 -2.78 -13.52
CA GLU A 67 0.54 -3.75 -14.63
C GLU A 67 -0.81 -4.46 -14.79
N TYR A 68 -1.45 -4.81 -13.67
CA TYR A 68 -2.79 -5.37 -13.66
C TYR A 68 -3.80 -4.43 -14.32
N VAL A 69 -3.77 -3.13 -14.01
CA VAL A 69 -4.69 -2.13 -14.60
C VAL A 69 -4.48 -2.00 -16.12
N LYS A 70 -3.24 -2.00 -16.60
CA LYS A 70 -2.92 -1.87 -18.04
C LYS A 70 -3.32 -3.09 -18.88
N SER A 71 -3.48 -4.24 -18.24
CA SER A 71 -3.77 -5.52 -18.90
C SER A 71 -5.26 -5.87 -18.96
N ASN A 72 -6.14 -5.00 -18.42
CA ASN A 72 -7.60 -5.16 -18.40
C ASN A 72 -8.31 -3.98 -19.08
#